data_AF-A0A959GU48-F1
#
_entry.id   AF-A0A959GU48-F1
#
_cell.length_a   1.000
_cell.length_b   1.000
_cell.length_c   1.000
_cell.angle_alpha   90.00
_cell.angle_beta   90.00
_cell.angle_gamma   90.00
#
_symmetry.space_group_name_H-M   'P 1'
#
loop_
_entity.id
_entity.type
_entity.pdbx_description
1 polymer ?
#
loop_
_entity_poly.entity_id
_entity_poly.type
_entity_poly.pdbx_seq_one_letter_code
_entity_poly.pdbx_strand_id
1 'polypeptide(L)'
;MKIFNLFLALLFALFAAVQYNDPDPWRWIIMYGFVAVVSGFAAFGRYHPYLLYIGLGITAIWMASLLPDFIDWVKIGMPTITGSMKAESPHVEMTREFLGLLLCGAVIGWQWRRSRRAGTH
;
A
#
# COMPACT_ATOMS: atom_id res chain seq x y z
N MET A 1 -0.82 20.62 1.28
CA MET A 1 -1.67 19.79 2.16
C MET A 1 -0.84 19.09 3.24
N LYS A 2 -0.41 19.81 4.28
CA LYS A 2 0.37 19.23 5.39
C LYS A 2 -0.49 18.30 6.26
N ILE A 3 -1.70 18.75 6.59
CA ILE A 3 -2.67 18.02 7.42
C ILE A 3 -3.03 16.67 6.81
N PHE A 4 -3.34 16.63 5.51
CA PHE A 4 -3.67 15.37 4.82
C PHE A 4 -2.49 14.39 4.80
N ASN A 5 -1.26 14.87 4.62
CA ASN A 5 -0.07 14.03 4.66
C ASN A 5 0.19 13.46 6.07
N LEU A 6 -0.07 14.23 7.13
CA LEU A 6 -0.01 13.73 8.51
C LEU A 6 -1.11 12.71 8.79
N PHE A 7 -2.33 12.96 8.30
CA PHE A 7 -3.42 12.00 8.40
C PHE A 7 -3.05 10.67 7.75
N LEU A 8 -2.52 10.69 6.52
CA LEU A 8 -2.03 9.48 5.84
C LEU A 8 -0.90 8.81 6.62
N ALA A 9 0.06 9.58 7.15
CA ALA A 9 1.15 9.02 7.94
C ALA A 9 0.65 8.27 9.18
N LEU A 10 -0.27 8.89 9.94
CA LEU A 10 -0.89 8.27 11.11
C LEU A 10 -1.75 7.06 10.74
N LEU A 11 -2.55 7.16 9.67
CA LEU A 11 -3.41 6.08 9.21
C LEU A 11 -2.59 4.83 8.84
N PHE A 12 -1.54 5.00 8.04
CA PHE A 12 -0.68 3.88 7.65
C PHE A 12 0.17 3.36 8.83
N ALA A 13 0.55 4.20 9.78
CA ALA A 13 1.18 3.74 11.02
C ALA A 13 0.23 2.88 11.87
N LEU A 14 -1.05 3.26 11.95
CA LEU A 14 -2.07 2.43 12.60
C LEU A 14 -2.30 1.12 11.86
N PHE A 15 -2.33 1.12 10.52
CA PHE A 15 -2.40 -0.11 9.75
C PHE A 15 -1.21 -1.03 10.06
N ALA A 16 0.02 -0.51 10.07
CA ALA A 16 1.19 -1.28 10.49
C ALA A 16 1.04 -1.85 11.91
N ALA A 17 0.49 -1.07 12.85
CA ALA A 17 0.28 -1.54 14.22
C ALA A 17 -0.78 -2.65 14.32
N VAL A 18 -1.82 -2.63 13.49
CA VAL A 18 -2.85 -3.68 13.47
C VAL A 18 -2.28 -5.00 12.92
N GLN A 19 -1.30 -4.94 12.02
CA GLN A 19 -0.72 -6.13 11.39
C GLN A 19 0.02 -7.06 12.35
N TYR A 20 0.40 -6.62 13.55
CA TYR A 20 0.98 -7.53 14.56
C TYR A 20 0.06 -8.69 14.95
N ASN A 21 -1.24 -8.60 14.65
CA ASN A 21 -2.22 -9.66 14.89
C ASN A 21 -2.33 -10.68 13.74
N ASP A 22 -1.69 -10.43 12.59
CA ASP A 22 -1.78 -11.29 11.41
C ASP A 22 -0.71 -12.41 11.40
N PRO A 23 -0.98 -13.55 10.72
CA PRO A 23 -0.03 -14.67 10.63
C PRO A 23 1.30 -14.34 9.97
N ASP A 24 1.31 -13.42 8.99
CA ASP A 24 2.53 -12.90 8.34
C ASP A 24 2.57 -11.36 8.42
N PRO A 25 3.03 -10.82 9.56
CA PRO A 25 2.91 -9.40 9.86
C PRO A 25 3.99 -8.57 9.16
N TRP A 26 5.18 -9.13 8.91
CA TRP A 26 6.38 -8.35 8.63
C TRP A 26 6.35 -7.65 7.27
N ARG A 27 5.89 -8.35 6.23
CA ARG A 27 5.81 -7.78 4.87
C ARG A 27 4.92 -6.53 4.86
N TRP A 28 3.79 -6.60 5.56
CA TRP A 28 2.82 -5.52 5.66
C TRP A 28 3.23 -4.40 6.61
N ILE A 29 3.85 -4.72 7.75
CA ILE A 29 4.42 -3.71 8.67
C ILE A 29 5.46 -2.85 7.95
N ILE A 30 6.38 -3.49 7.21
CA ILE A 30 7.42 -2.77 6.46
C ILE A 30 6.78 -1.89 5.39
N MET A 31 5.82 -2.43 4.65
CA MET A 31 5.15 -1.71 3.57
C MET A 31 4.35 -0.50 4.05
N TYR A 32 3.50 -0.69 5.06
CA TYR A 32 2.72 0.38 5.65
C TYR A 32 3.60 1.40 6.38
N GLY A 33 4.62 0.93 7.10
CA GLY A 33 5.63 1.79 7.72
C GLY A 33 6.36 2.66 6.70
N PHE A 34 6.73 2.10 5.55
CA PHE A 34 7.33 2.84 4.46
C PHE A 34 6.40 3.96 3.94
N VAL A 35 5.13 3.65 3.68
CA VAL A 35 4.14 4.65 3.23
C VAL A 35 3.91 5.73 4.29
N ALA A 36 3.91 5.34 5.58
CA ALA A 36 3.77 6.27 6.69
C ALA A 36 4.95 7.26 6.76
N VAL A 37 6.19 6.76 6.64
CA VAL A 37 7.42 7.57 6.65
C VAL A 37 7.44 8.54 5.47
N VAL A 38 7.17 8.06 4.25
CA VAL A 38 7.12 8.90 3.05
C VAL A 38 6.05 9.99 3.18
N SER A 39 4.87 9.65 3.70
CA SER A 39 3.79 10.61 3.93
C SER A 39 4.15 11.63 5.02
N GLY A 40 4.85 11.19 6.08
CA GLY A 40 5.39 12.05 7.12
C GLY A 40 6.37 13.07 6.57
N PHE A 41 7.36 12.65 5.77
CA PHE A 41 8.29 13.58 5.12
C PHE A 41 7.58 14.56 4.18
N ALA A 42 6.61 14.07 3.40
CA ALA A 42 5.80 14.91 2.52
C ALA A 42 4.97 15.96 3.30
N ALA A 43 4.62 15.72 4.57
CA ALA A 43 3.96 16.72 5.41
C ALA A 43 4.86 17.93 5.72
N PHE A 44 6.17 17.71 5.80
CA PHE A 44 7.17 18.77 5.99
C PHE A 44 7.72 19.31 4.66
N GLY A 45 7.10 18.98 3.53
CA GLY A 45 7.53 19.42 2.20
C GLY A 45 8.81 18.75 1.69
N ARG A 46 9.33 17.74 2.41
CA ARG A 46 10.50 16.98 2.01
C ARG A 46 10.06 15.79 1.18
N TYR A 47 10.31 15.83 -0.12
CA TYR A 47 10.06 14.70 -1.01
C TYR A 47 11.40 14.10 -1.42
N HIS A 48 11.60 12.81 -1.14
CA HIS A 48 12.79 12.10 -1.58
C HIS A 48 12.45 11.26 -2.81
N PRO A 49 12.71 11.76 -4.04
CA PRO A 49 12.23 11.11 -5.26
C PRO A 49 12.74 9.66 -5.40
N TYR A 50 13.97 9.39 -4.99
CA TYR A 50 14.51 8.02 -4.99
C TYR A 50 13.69 7.05 -4.12
N LEU A 51 13.22 7.47 -2.94
CA LEU A 51 12.39 6.62 -2.10
C LEU A 51 11.04 6.36 -2.78
N LEU A 52 10.45 7.40 -3.39
CA LEU A 52 9.18 7.25 -4.12
C LEU A 52 9.30 6.28 -5.29
N TYR A 53 10.40 6.33 -6.06
CA TYR A 53 10.64 5.40 -7.16
C TYR A 53 10.87 3.96 -6.67
N ILE A 54 11.65 3.78 -5.60
CA ILE A 54 11.87 2.46 -4.99
C ILE A 54 10.54 1.90 -4.49
N GLY A 55 9.75 2.70 -3.76
CA GLY A 55 8.44 2.31 -3.27
C GLY A 55 7.49 1.93 -4.39
N LEU A 56 7.41 2.72 -5.47
CA LEU A 56 6.62 2.40 -6.65
C LEU A 56 7.10 1.11 -7.33
N GLY A 57 8.41 0.93 -7.49
CA GLY A 57 8.99 -0.28 -8.08
C GLY A 57 8.63 -1.53 -7.28
N ILE A 58 8.82 -1.49 -5.96
CA ILE A 58 8.48 -2.59 -5.06
C ILE A 58 6.98 -2.88 -5.11
N THR A 59 6.12 -1.84 -5.02
CA THR A 59 4.66 -2.01 -5.13
C THR A 59 4.27 -2.68 -6.44
N ALA A 60 4.84 -2.23 -7.56
CA ALA A 60 4.47 -2.70 -8.88
C ALA A 60 4.91 -4.15 -9.12
N ILE A 61 6.13 -4.50 -8.68
CA ILE A 61 6.65 -5.87 -8.80
C ILE A 61 5.81 -6.83 -7.95
N TRP A 62 5.50 -6.47 -6.70
CA TRP A 62 4.70 -7.33 -5.82
C TRP A 62 3.23 -7.40 -6.27
N MET A 63 2.67 -6.33 -6.80
CA MET A 63 1.34 -6.39 -7.44
C MET A 63 1.34 -7.27 -8.69
N ALA A 64 2.39 -7.22 -9.50
CA ALA A 64 2.48 -8.04 -10.71
C ALA A 64 2.52 -9.54 -10.38
N SER A 65 3.14 -9.95 -9.27
CA SER A 65 3.12 -11.35 -8.84
C SER A 65 1.74 -11.83 -8.38
N LEU A 66 0.91 -10.92 -7.85
CA LEU A 66 -0.45 -11.22 -7.37
C LEU A 66 -1.53 -11.00 -8.45
N LEU A 67 -1.17 -10.41 -9.58
CA LEU A 67 -2.10 -10.08 -10.65
C LEU A 67 -2.80 -11.31 -11.26
N PRO A 68 -2.14 -12.46 -11.50
CA PRO A 68 -2.82 -13.66 -11.99
C PRO A 68 -3.93 -14.13 -11.05
N ASP A 69 -3.64 -14.21 -9.75
CA ASP A 69 -4.61 -14.63 -8.73
C ASP A 69 -5.80 -13.65 -8.63
N PHE A 70 -5.52 -12.35 -8.73
CA PHE A 70 -6.55 -11.33 -8.76
C PHE A 70 -7.45 -11.46 -10.00
N ILE A 71 -6.86 -11.70 -11.18
CA ILE A 71 -7.61 -11.93 -12.41
C ILE A 71 -8.48 -13.20 -12.28
N ASP A 72 -7.94 -14.27 -11.70
CA ASP A 72 -8.69 -15.51 -11.50
C ASP A 72 -9.84 -15.31 -10.50
N TRP A 73 -9.63 -14.54 -9.43
CA TRP A 73 -10.71 -14.11 -8.52
C TRP A 73 -11.82 -13.32 -9.24
N VAL A 74 -11.46 -12.43 -10.17
CA VAL A 74 -12.45 -11.70 -10.99
C VAL A 74 -13.21 -12.66 -11.90
N LYS A 75 -12.54 -13.63 -12.53
CA LYS A 75 -13.17 -14.62 -13.43
C LYS A 75 -14.17 -15.52 -12.71
N ILE A 76 -13.92 -15.89 -11.45
CA ILE A 76 -14.84 -16.71 -10.65
C ILE A 76 -16.03 -15.91 -10.08
N GLY A 77 -16.20 -14.64 -10.48
CA GLY A 77 -17.37 -13.83 -10.12
C GLY A 77 -17.19 -12.96 -8.87
N MET A 78 -15.96 -12.64 -8.49
CA MET A 78 -15.65 -11.77 -7.34
C MET A 78 -16.32 -12.22 -6.03
N PRO A 79 -16.12 -13.48 -5.59
CA PRO A 79 -16.66 -13.96 -4.33
C PRO A 79 -16.19 -13.07 -3.16
N THR A 80 -17.00 -13.05 -2.10
CA THR A 80 -16.83 -12.11 -0.99
C THR A 80 -15.45 -12.21 -0.34
N ILE A 81 -14.77 -11.05 -0.22
CA ILE A 81 -13.42 -10.91 0.34
C ILE A 81 -13.40 -10.65 1.86
N THR A 82 -14.58 -10.57 2.49
CA THR A 82 -14.76 -10.29 3.93
C THR A 82 -14.93 -11.56 4.79
N GLY A 83 -14.81 -12.75 4.18
CA GLY A 83 -14.88 -14.04 4.89
C GLY A 83 -13.72 -14.24 5.87
N SER A 84 -13.90 -15.17 6.82
CA SER A 84 -12.86 -15.52 7.80
C SER A 84 -11.62 -16.12 7.11
N MET A 85 -10.41 -15.81 7.59
CA MET A 85 -9.14 -16.45 7.13
C MET A 85 -9.18 -17.99 7.16
N LYS A 86 -10.07 -18.60 7.96
CA LYS A 86 -10.27 -20.06 8.03
C LYS A 86 -11.09 -20.66 6.88
N ALA A 87 -11.71 -19.86 6.04
CA ALA A 87 -12.48 -20.37 4.90
C ALA A 87 -11.59 -20.54 3.67
N GLU A 88 -10.76 -21.60 3.68
CA GLU A 88 -10.27 -22.44 2.55
C GLU A 88 -10.03 -21.84 1.14
N SER A 89 -9.91 -20.53 0.95
CA SER A 89 -9.84 -19.89 -0.36
C SER A 89 -8.61 -18.99 -0.50
N PRO A 90 -7.49 -19.52 -1.00
CA PRO A 90 -6.27 -18.75 -1.30
C PRO A 90 -6.54 -17.46 -2.09
N HIS A 91 -7.57 -17.47 -2.95
CA HIS A 91 -7.99 -16.31 -3.74
C HIS A 91 -8.44 -15.10 -2.90
N VAL A 92 -9.02 -15.30 -1.72
CA VAL A 92 -9.48 -14.19 -0.85
C VAL A 92 -8.28 -13.47 -0.23
N GLU A 93 -7.28 -14.23 0.23
CA GLU A 93 -6.05 -13.69 0.79
C GLU A 93 -5.28 -12.91 -0.29
N MET A 94 -5.03 -13.52 -1.45
CA MET A 94 -4.29 -12.87 -2.56
C MET A 94 -5.00 -11.61 -3.05
N THR A 95 -6.33 -11.60 -3.11
CA THR A 95 -7.10 -10.41 -3.49
C THR A 95 -6.97 -9.28 -2.48
N ARG A 96 -7.02 -9.60 -1.17
CA ARG A 96 -6.81 -8.61 -0.11
C ARG A 96 -5.40 -8.03 -0.16
N GLU A 97 -4.41 -8.87 -0.40
CA GLU A 97 -3.03 -8.43 -0.58
C GLU A 97 -2.90 -7.51 -1.79
N PHE A 98 -3.46 -7.89 -2.94
CA PHE A 98 -3.42 -7.05 -4.15
C PHE A 98 -4.06 -5.67 -3.92
N LEU A 99 -5.23 -5.61 -3.28
CA LEU A 99 -5.93 -4.37 -2.96
C LEU A 99 -5.16 -3.51 -1.94
N GLY A 100 -4.55 -4.13 -0.94
CA GLY A 100 -3.67 -3.44 0.01
C GLY A 100 -2.48 -2.78 -0.68
N LEU A 101 -1.83 -3.47 -1.61
CA LEU A 101 -0.73 -2.91 -2.40
C LEU A 101 -1.19 -1.81 -3.35
N LEU A 102 -2.37 -1.95 -3.96
CA LEU A 102 -2.96 -0.90 -4.80
C LEU A 102 -3.15 0.40 -4.01
N LEU A 103 -3.62 0.32 -2.75
CA LEU A 103 -3.74 1.49 -1.87
C LEU A 103 -2.36 2.11 -1.56
N CYS A 104 -1.37 1.30 -1.20
CA CYS A 104 0.00 1.78 -0.96
C CYS A 104 0.57 2.48 -2.20
N GLY A 105 0.48 1.83 -3.37
CA GLY A 105 0.96 2.35 -4.64
C GLY A 105 0.25 3.63 -5.05
N ALA A 106 -1.07 3.72 -4.84
CA ALA A 106 -1.86 4.93 -5.12
C ALA A 106 -1.40 6.12 -4.27
N VAL A 107 -1.11 5.90 -2.98
CA VAL A 107 -0.61 6.94 -2.07
C VAL A 107 0.80 7.37 -2.47
N ILE A 108 1.71 6.43 -2.70
CA ILE A 108 3.09 6.76 -3.13
C ILE A 108 3.08 7.49 -4.47
N GLY A 109 2.28 7.03 -5.44
CA GLY A 109 2.11 7.66 -6.76
C GLY A 109 1.48 9.05 -6.67
N TRP A 110 0.56 9.27 -5.73
CA TRP A 110 0.04 10.61 -5.44
C TRP A 110 1.12 11.53 -4.85
N GLN A 111 1.94 11.04 -3.91
CA GLN A 111 3.07 11.81 -3.37
C GLN A 111 4.11 12.14 -4.43
N TRP A 112 4.40 11.20 -5.34
CA TRP A 112 5.28 11.44 -6.50
C TRP A 112 4.73 12.52 -7.44
N ARG A 113 3.44 12.48 -7.78
CA ARG A 113 2.81 13.55 -8.56
C ARG A 113 2.91 14.91 -7.88
N ARG A 114 2.82 14.96 -6.54
CA ARG A 114 3.03 16.20 -5.78
C ARG A 114 4.49 16.65 -5.73
N SER A 115 5.46 15.74 -5.62
CA SER A 115 6.87 16.14 -5.61
C SER A 115 7.28 16.81 -6.92
N ARG A 116 6.78 16.31 -8.06
CA ARG A 116 7.01 16.92 -9.38
C ARG A 116 6.44 18.32 -9.53
N ARG A 117 5.33 18.62 -8.85
CA ARG A 117 4.73 19.96 -8.82
C ARG A 117 5.42 20.91 -7.84
N ALA A 118 6.16 20.37 -6.86
CA ALA A 118 6.88 21.15 -5.86
C ALA A 118 8.31 21.51 -6.29
N GLY A 119 8.91 20.75 -7.22
CA GLY A 119 10.26 20.98 -7.76
C GLY A 119 10.33 21.87 -9.01
N THR A 120 9.27 22.62 -9.34
CA THR A 120 9.23 23.57 -10.46
C THR A 120 9.48 25.03 -10.04
N HIS A 121 10.33 25.25 -9.03
CA HIS A 121 10.82 26.57 -8.64
C HIS A 121 12.33 26.57 -8.57
#